data_AF-A0A484WBM1-F1
#
_entry.id   AF-A0A484WBM1-F1
#
_cell.length_a   1.000
_cell.length_b   1.000
_cell.length_c   1.000
_cell.angle_alpha   90.00
_cell.angle_beta   90.00
_cell.angle_gamma   90.00
#
_symmetry.space_group_name_H-M   'P 1'
#
loop_
_entity.id
_entity.type
_entity.pdbx_description
1 polymer ?
#
loop_
_entity_poly.entity_id
_entity_poly.type
_entity_poly.pdbx_seq_one_letter_code
_entity_poly.pdbx_strand_id
1 'polypeptide(L)'
;MIPPPNVTGSLHMGHAFQQTIMDTMIRYQRMQGKNTLWQAGTDHAGIATQMVVERKIAAEEGKTRHDYGRDAFIDKIWQWKAESGGTITRQMRRLGNSVDWERERFTMDEGLSNAVKEVFVRLYKEDLIYRGKRLVNWDPKLRTAISDLEVENRESKGSMWHIRYPLADGAKTADGKDYLVVATTRPETLLGDTGVAVNPEDPRYKDLIGKFVVLRWLTAVFRLWATNTPTWKKAPAA
;
A
#
# COMPACT_ATOMS: atom_id res chain seq x y z
N MET A 1 -10.88 1.01 -23.47
CA MET A 1 -11.65 1.69 -22.41
C MET A 1 -10.88 2.92 -21.98
N ILE A 2 -11.55 4.05 -21.74
CA ILE A 2 -10.92 5.20 -21.07
C ILE A 2 -10.33 4.75 -19.73
N PRO A 3 -9.18 5.26 -19.28
CA PRO A 3 -8.77 5.09 -17.88
C PRO A 3 -9.91 5.56 -16.98
N PRO A 4 -10.58 4.63 -16.28
CA PRO A 4 -11.86 4.92 -15.66
C PRO A 4 -11.65 5.87 -14.48
N PRO A 5 -12.32 7.04 -14.43
CA PRO A 5 -12.20 7.93 -13.29
C PRO A 5 -12.74 7.28 -12.01
N ASN A 6 -12.06 7.50 -10.91
CA ASN A 6 -12.48 7.03 -9.60
C ASN A 6 -13.79 7.72 -9.18
N VAL A 7 -14.72 6.97 -8.59
CA VAL A 7 -15.99 7.49 -8.03
C VAL A 7 -15.78 8.20 -6.69
N THR A 8 -14.77 9.06 -6.60
CA THR A 8 -14.36 9.76 -5.37
C THR A 8 -14.74 11.24 -5.37
N GLY A 9 -15.65 11.66 -6.25
CA GLY A 9 -16.11 13.05 -6.36
C GLY A 9 -16.35 13.49 -7.80
N SER A 10 -15.68 14.58 -8.20
CA SER A 10 -15.79 15.20 -9.52
C SER A 10 -14.46 15.16 -10.28
N LEU A 11 -14.53 15.30 -11.60
CA LEU A 11 -13.36 15.46 -12.46
C LEU A 11 -12.68 16.81 -12.23
N HIS A 12 -11.35 16.79 -12.28
CA HIS A 12 -10.47 17.97 -12.25
C HIS A 12 -9.73 18.17 -13.59
N MET A 13 -8.95 19.26 -13.72
CA MET A 13 -8.26 19.65 -14.96
C MET A 13 -7.35 18.57 -15.57
N GLY A 14 -6.78 17.69 -14.76
CA GLY A 14 -5.98 16.56 -15.24
C GLY A 14 -6.81 15.57 -16.08
N HIS A 15 -8.05 15.31 -15.65
CA HIS A 15 -8.97 14.50 -16.43
C HIS A 15 -9.35 15.19 -17.74
N ALA A 16 -9.63 16.50 -17.70
CA ALA A 16 -9.96 17.26 -18.91
C ALA A 16 -8.81 17.24 -19.92
N PHE A 17 -7.57 17.45 -19.46
CA PHE A 17 -6.37 17.36 -20.29
C PHE A 17 -6.24 15.98 -20.95
N GLN A 18 -6.29 14.90 -20.17
CA GLN A 18 -6.14 13.54 -20.68
C GLN A 18 -7.28 13.17 -21.65
N GLN A 19 -8.52 13.48 -21.29
CA GLN A 19 -9.71 13.21 -22.11
C GLN A 19 -9.68 13.96 -23.44
N THR A 20 -9.23 15.21 -23.45
CA THR A 20 -9.10 16.01 -24.67
C THR A 20 -8.13 15.38 -25.65
N ILE A 21 -6.98 14.89 -25.18
CA ILE A 21 -5.99 14.21 -26.02
C ILE A 21 -6.60 12.94 -26.64
N MET A 22 -7.22 12.09 -25.82
CA MET A 22 -7.84 10.85 -26.28
C MET A 22 -8.98 11.12 -27.28
N ASP A 23 -9.85 12.09 -26.98
CA ASP A 23 -10.98 12.45 -27.85
C ASP A 23 -10.50 12.98 -29.20
N THR A 24 -9.46 13.82 -29.20
CA THR A 24 -8.86 14.36 -30.42
C THR A 24 -8.35 13.23 -31.32
N MET A 25 -7.61 12.27 -30.75
CA MET A 25 -7.11 11.12 -31.50
C MET A 25 -8.24 10.25 -32.05
N ILE A 26 -9.27 9.98 -31.24
CA ILE A 26 -10.41 9.15 -31.64
C ILE A 26 -11.19 9.81 -32.77
N ARG A 27 -11.48 11.11 -32.65
CA ARG A 27 -12.17 11.89 -33.69
C ARG A 27 -11.35 11.92 -34.98
N TYR A 28 -10.06 12.21 -34.89
CA TYR A 28 -9.16 12.22 -36.04
C TYR A 28 -9.17 10.88 -36.78
N GLN A 29 -8.96 9.76 -36.08
CA GLN A 29 -8.96 8.43 -36.71
C GLN A 29 -10.33 8.06 -37.28
N ARG A 30 -11.43 8.45 -36.61
CA ARG A 30 -12.80 8.25 -37.11
C ARG A 30 -13.04 9.03 -38.41
N MET A 31 -12.56 10.27 -38.49
CA MET A 31 -12.64 11.11 -39.70
C MET A 31 -11.79 10.56 -40.86
N GLN A 32 -10.74 9.78 -40.56
CA GLN A 32 -9.94 9.05 -41.55
C GLN A 32 -10.59 7.73 -42.00
N GLY A 33 -11.86 7.49 -41.65
CA GLY A 33 -12.61 6.29 -42.04
C GLY A 33 -12.24 5.03 -41.25
N LYS A 34 -11.48 5.15 -40.16
CA LYS A 34 -11.16 3.99 -39.32
C LYS A 34 -12.27 3.71 -38.31
N ASN A 35 -12.49 2.42 -38.02
CA ASN A 35 -13.34 1.98 -36.92
C ASN A 35 -12.66 2.32 -35.58
N THR A 36 -13.27 3.20 -34.80
CA THR A 36 -12.75 3.62 -33.49
C THR A 36 -13.72 3.23 -32.37
N LEU A 37 -13.17 2.79 -31.24
CA LEU A 37 -13.92 2.54 -30.01
C LEU A 37 -13.25 3.28 -28.85
N TRP A 38 -14.00 4.19 -28.24
CA TRP A 38 -13.60 4.84 -27.01
C TRP A 38 -14.66 4.60 -25.93
N GLN A 39 -14.54 3.48 -25.24
CA GLN A 39 -15.52 3.04 -24.26
C GLN A 39 -15.43 3.83 -22.95
N ALA A 40 -16.57 4.31 -22.46
CA ALA A 40 -16.68 4.98 -21.17
C ALA A 40 -16.60 3.99 -19.99
N GLY A 41 -16.22 4.50 -18.83
CA GLY A 41 -16.43 3.78 -17.58
C GLY A 41 -15.85 4.47 -16.36
N THR A 42 -16.16 3.93 -15.20
CA THR A 42 -15.80 4.46 -13.88
C THR A 42 -15.23 3.38 -12.98
N ASP A 43 -14.37 3.79 -12.05
CA ASP A 43 -13.70 2.89 -11.11
C ASP A 43 -14.27 3.05 -9.70
N HIS A 44 -14.62 1.93 -9.07
CA HIS A 44 -15.00 1.83 -7.67
C HIS A 44 -13.90 2.32 -6.70
N ALA A 45 -12.63 2.28 -7.10
CA ALA A 45 -11.48 2.82 -6.36
C ALA A 45 -11.34 2.31 -4.90
N GLY A 46 -11.91 1.14 -4.57
CA GLY A 46 -11.82 0.45 -3.29
C GLY A 46 -11.68 1.35 -2.05
N ILE A 47 -10.46 1.38 -1.50
CA ILE A 47 -10.12 2.10 -0.26
C ILE A 47 -10.35 3.62 -0.35
N ALA A 48 -10.13 4.23 -1.52
CA ALA A 48 -10.30 5.67 -1.70
C ALA A 48 -11.78 6.08 -1.61
N THR A 49 -12.68 5.29 -2.21
CA THR A 49 -14.13 5.52 -2.11
C THR A 49 -14.61 5.32 -0.68
N GLN A 50 -14.15 4.26 0.00
CA GLN A 50 -14.47 4.05 1.40
C GLN A 50 -14.06 5.26 2.25
N MET A 51 -12.84 5.78 2.08
CA MET A 51 -12.37 6.95 2.82
C MET A 51 -13.21 8.20 2.59
N VAL A 52 -13.63 8.46 1.34
CA VAL A 52 -14.46 9.63 1.01
C VAL A 52 -15.85 9.49 1.66
N VAL A 53 -16.47 8.32 1.56
CA VAL A 53 -17.79 8.05 2.16
C VAL A 53 -17.72 8.13 3.69
N GLU A 54 -16.70 7.56 4.33
CA GLU A 54 -16.51 7.66 5.78
C GLU A 54 -16.35 9.12 6.24
N ARG A 55 -15.58 9.94 5.51
CA ARG A 55 -15.42 11.37 5.82
C ARG A 55 -16.73 12.13 5.65
N LYS A 56 -17.49 11.85 4.59
CA LYS A 56 -18.80 12.47 4.33
C LYS A 56 -19.78 12.16 5.47
N ILE A 57 -19.92 10.89 5.83
CA ILE A 57 -20.79 10.45 6.93
C ILE A 57 -20.38 11.07 8.27
N ALA A 58 -19.08 11.13 8.56
CA ALA A 58 -18.58 11.75 9.79
C ALA A 58 -18.90 13.25 9.84
N ALA A 59 -18.80 13.96 8.71
CA ALA A 59 -19.07 15.39 8.63
C ALA A 59 -20.57 15.73 8.66
N GLU A 60 -21.41 14.94 7.97
CA GLU A 60 -22.85 15.21 7.82
C GLU A 60 -23.68 14.65 8.98
N GLU A 61 -23.29 13.49 9.52
CA GLU A 61 -24.10 12.75 10.49
C GLU A 61 -23.41 12.56 11.83
N GLY A 62 -22.11 12.87 11.96
CA GLY A 62 -21.34 12.60 13.17
C GLY A 62 -21.14 11.10 13.46
N LYS A 63 -21.37 10.24 12.47
CA LYS A 63 -21.28 8.77 12.58
C LYS A 63 -20.02 8.23 11.93
N THR A 64 -19.70 6.99 12.26
CA THR A 64 -18.65 6.18 11.65
C THR A 64 -19.26 5.01 10.89
N ARG A 65 -18.48 4.33 10.04
CA ARG A 65 -18.95 3.10 9.37
C ARG A 65 -19.38 1.99 10.33
N HIS A 66 -18.90 2.00 11.57
CA HIS A 66 -19.22 0.99 12.58
C HIS A 66 -20.64 1.15 13.11
N ASP A 67 -21.20 2.35 13.07
CA ASP A 67 -22.56 2.64 13.52
C ASP A 67 -23.63 2.06 12.56
N TYR A 68 -23.23 1.78 11.32
CA TYR A 68 -24.12 1.24 10.27
C TYR A 68 -24.12 -0.29 10.18
N GLY A 69 -23.04 -0.94 10.61
CA GLY A 69 -22.77 -2.31 10.19
C GLY A 69 -22.41 -2.40 8.70
N ARG A 70 -22.12 -3.63 8.23
CA ARG A 70 -21.55 -3.86 6.89
C ARG A 70 -22.52 -3.50 5.76
N ASP A 71 -23.73 -4.06 5.79
CA ASP A 71 -24.64 -4.00 4.64
C ASP A 71 -25.17 -2.58 4.42
N ALA A 72 -25.62 -1.91 5.49
CA ALA A 72 -26.08 -0.53 5.39
C ALA A 72 -24.95 0.44 4.98
N PHE A 73 -23.70 0.16 5.36
CA PHE A 73 -22.56 0.95 4.89
C PHE A 73 -22.26 0.70 3.40
N ILE A 74 -22.41 -0.53 2.91
CA ILE A 74 -22.32 -0.84 1.47
C ILE A 74 -23.38 -0.07 0.69
N ASP A 75 -24.61 0.02 1.20
CA ASP A 75 -25.67 0.80 0.57
C ASP A 75 -25.31 2.28 0.46
N LYS A 76 -24.72 2.86 1.50
CA LYS A 76 -24.20 4.25 1.47
C LYS A 76 -23.11 4.42 0.40
N ILE A 77 -22.23 3.44 0.20
CA ILE A 77 -21.22 3.47 -0.87
C ILE A 77 -21.89 3.46 -2.25
N TRP A 78 -22.93 2.64 -2.47
CA TRP A 78 -23.64 2.60 -3.74
C TRP A 78 -24.42 3.89 -4.03
N GLN A 79 -25.01 4.50 -2.99
CA GLN A 79 -25.63 5.82 -3.11
C GLN A 79 -24.60 6.88 -3.56
N TRP A 80 -23.43 6.89 -2.94
CA TRP A 80 -22.33 7.77 -3.32
C TRP A 80 -21.84 7.51 -4.76
N LYS A 81 -21.71 6.24 -5.16
CA LYS A 81 -21.35 5.87 -6.53
C LYS A 81 -22.32 6.46 -7.56
N ALA A 82 -23.62 6.44 -7.27
CA ALA A 82 -24.63 7.02 -8.16
C ALA A 82 -24.48 8.55 -8.28
N GLU A 83 -24.25 9.23 -7.16
CA GLU A 83 -24.05 10.69 -7.09
C GLU A 83 -22.77 11.13 -7.84
N SER A 84 -21.63 10.51 -7.51
CA SER A 84 -20.32 10.81 -8.11
C SER A 84 -20.27 10.41 -9.58
N GLY A 85 -20.73 9.20 -9.92
CA GLY A 85 -20.78 8.72 -11.31
C GLY A 85 -21.68 9.58 -12.21
N GLY A 86 -22.83 10.03 -11.69
CA GLY A 86 -23.70 10.96 -12.40
C GLY A 86 -23.01 12.31 -12.67
N THR A 87 -22.24 12.80 -11.70
CA THR A 87 -21.47 14.05 -11.84
C THR A 87 -20.36 13.92 -12.89
N ILE A 88 -19.58 12.84 -12.83
CA ILE A 88 -18.52 12.53 -13.80
C ILE A 88 -19.09 12.47 -15.22
N THR A 89 -20.20 11.76 -15.39
CA THR A 89 -20.88 11.63 -16.69
C THR A 89 -21.31 12.99 -17.24
N ARG A 90 -21.92 13.85 -16.41
CA ARG A 90 -22.32 15.21 -16.82
C ARG A 90 -21.11 16.05 -17.25
N GLN A 91 -20.01 15.99 -16.51
CA GLN A 91 -18.79 16.72 -16.85
C GLN A 91 -18.19 16.26 -18.18
N MET A 92 -18.08 14.94 -18.40
CA MET A 92 -17.58 14.39 -19.66
C MET A 92 -18.46 14.76 -20.86
N ARG A 93 -19.79 14.72 -20.70
CA ARG A 93 -20.72 15.18 -21.74
C ARG A 93 -20.57 16.67 -22.03
N ARG A 94 -20.38 17.49 -21.00
CA ARG A 94 -20.19 18.94 -21.15
C ARG A 94 -18.87 19.30 -21.84
N LEU A 95 -17.82 18.51 -21.64
CA LEU A 95 -16.55 18.62 -22.37
C LEU A 95 -16.66 18.18 -23.83
N GLY A 96 -17.74 17.50 -24.21
CA GLY A 96 -17.97 17.03 -25.57
C GLY A 96 -17.25 15.72 -25.91
N ASN A 97 -16.88 14.91 -24.91
CA ASN A 97 -16.20 13.63 -25.15
C ASN A 97 -17.02 12.72 -26.07
N SER A 98 -16.44 12.24 -27.17
CA SER A 98 -17.08 11.34 -28.14
C SER A 98 -16.94 9.85 -27.79
N VAL A 99 -17.11 9.52 -26.50
CA VAL A 99 -17.11 8.15 -25.98
C VAL A 99 -18.37 7.39 -26.38
N ASP A 100 -18.28 6.06 -26.40
CA ASP A 100 -19.40 5.14 -26.50
C ASP A 100 -20.10 5.02 -25.12
N TRP A 101 -21.24 5.70 -24.99
CA TRP A 101 -22.05 5.75 -23.77
C TRP A 101 -22.90 4.49 -23.56
N GLU A 102 -23.30 3.82 -24.64
CA GLU A 102 -24.15 2.63 -24.55
C GLU A 102 -23.39 1.44 -23.93
N ARG A 103 -22.06 1.44 -24.11
CA ARG A 103 -21.15 0.44 -23.54
C ARG A 103 -20.41 0.91 -22.29
N GLU A 104 -20.99 1.82 -21.51
CA GLU A 104 -20.39 2.24 -20.25
C GLU A 104 -20.17 1.04 -19.30
N ARG A 105 -19.01 0.99 -18.64
CA ARG A 105 -18.67 -0.07 -17.67
C ARG A 105 -18.33 0.50 -16.31
N PHE A 106 -18.57 -0.31 -15.28
CA PHE A 106 -18.16 0.00 -13.92
C PHE A 106 -17.37 -1.17 -13.37
N THR A 107 -16.25 -0.92 -12.68
CA THR A 107 -15.33 -2.01 -12.28
C THR A 107 -15.95 -3.08 -11.37
N MET A 108 -17.04 -2.76 -10.68
CA MET A 108 -17.84 -3.71 -9.88
C MET A 108 -19.17 -4.13 -10.57
N ASP A 109 -19.34 -3.86 -11.86
CA ASP A 109 -20.46 -4.43 -12.64
C ASP A 109 -20.31 -5.95 -12.81
N GLU A 110 -21.39 -6.63 -13.17
CA GLU A 110 -21.42 -8.09 -13.26
C GLU A 110 -20.35 -8.63 -14.23
N GLY A 111 -20.17 -7.98 -15.37
CA GLY A 111 -19.26 -8.44 -16.41
C GLY A 111 -17.80 -8.32 -16.00
N LEU A 112 -17.39 -7.16 -15.48
CA LEU A 112 -16.03 -6.93 -15.00
C LEU A 112 -15.75 -7.72 -13.71
N SER A 113 -16.73 -7.87 -12.83
CA SER A 113 -16.60 -8.73 -11.64
C SER A 113 -16.35 -10.19 -12.01
N ASN A 114 -17.06 -10.70 -13.03
CA ASN A 114 -16.83 -12.07 -13.52
C ASN A 114 -15.47 -12.22 -14.21
N ALA A 115 -15.00 -11.19 -14.93
CA ALA A 115 -13.65 -11.18 -15.49
C ALA A 115 -12.56 -11.26 -14.40
N VAL A 116 -12.70 -10.49 -13.31
CA VAL A 116 -11.75 -10.56 -12.18
C VAL A 116 -11.76 -11.94 -11.52
N LYS A 117 -12.94 -12.55 -11.31
CA LYS A 117 -13.05 -13.91 -10.77
C LYS A 117 -12.37 -14.95 -11.67
N GLU A 118 -12.58 -14.87 -12.98
CA GLU A 118 -11.94 -15.76 -13.95
C GLU A 118 -10.41 -15.65 -13.87
N VAL A 119 -9.88 -14.43 -13.95
CA VAL A 119 -8.44 -14.17 -13.88
C VAL A 119 -7.86 -14.67 -12.55
N PHE A 120 -8.54 -14.41 -11.43
CA PHE A 120 -8.09 -14.89 -10.12
C PHE A 120 -8.01 -16.43 -10.09
N VAL A 121 -9.06 -17.12 -10.54
CA VAL A 121 -9.10 -18.59 -10.57
C VAL A 121 -8.04 -19.15 -11.51
N ARG A 122 -7.83 -18.53 -12.68
CA ARG A 122 -6.78 -18.93 -13.62
C ARG A 122 -5.39 -18.79 -13.01
N LEU A 123 -5.06 -17.62 -12.48
CA LEU A 123 -3.76 -17.36 -11.85
C LEU A 123 -3.53 -18.23 -10.60
N TYR A 124 -4.60 -18.57 -9.87
CA TYR A 124 -4.51 -19.54 -8.77
C TYR A 124 -4.20 -20.96 -9.27
N LYS A 125 -4.84 -21.41 -10.37
CA LYS A 125 -4.58 -22.72 -10.99
C LYS A 125 -3.19 -22.81 -11.64
N GLU A 126 -2.60 -21.69 -12.02
CA GLU A 126 -1.24 -21.57 -12.56
C GLU A 126 -0.18 -21.42 -11.45
N ASP A 127 -0.54 -21.60 -10.17
CA ASP A 127 0.33 -21.45 -9.00
C ASP A 127 0.98 -20.04 -8.87
N LEU A 128 0.40 -19.03 -9.51
CA LEU A 128 0.84 -17.62 -9.42
C LEU A 128 0.20 -16.88 -8.25
N ILE A 129 -0.92 -17.37 -7.72
CA ILE A 129 -1.58 -16.87 -6.50
C ILE A 129 -1.51 -17.94 -5.43
N TYR A 130 -1.00 -17.57 -4.25
CA TYR A 130 -0.94 -18.45 -3.08
C TYR A 130 -1.34 -17.71 -1.81
N ARG A 131 -1.66 -18.48 -0.76
CA ARG A 131 -1.91 -17.95 0.59
C ARG A 131 -0.76 -18.33 1.50
N GLY A 132 -0.09 -17.33 2.07
CA GLY A 132 1.00 -17.52 3.01
C GLY A 132 1.08 -16.39 4.03
N LYS A 133 2.05 -16.50 4.94
CA LYS A 133 2.39 -15.40 5.87
C LYS A 133 3.57 -14.64 5.28
N ARG A 134 3.37 -13.35 5.01
CA ARG A 134 4.39 -12.42 4.54
C ARG A 134 4.24 -11.12 5.33
N LEU A 135 5.33 -10.36 5.49
CA LEU A 135 5.25 -9.01 6.01
C LEU A 135 4.43 -8.14 5.05
N VAL A 136 3.44 -7.43 5.58
CA VAL A 136 2.56 -6.53 4.83
C VAL A 136 2.54 -5.17 5.51
N ASN A 137 2.35 -4.09 4.74
CA ASN A 137 2.03 -2.80 5.32
C ASN A 137 0.59 -2.83 5.83
N TRP A 138 0.38 -2.43 7.08
CA TRP A 138 -0.92 -2.44 7.74
C TRP A 138 -1.31 -1.03 8.16
N ASP A 139 -2.48 -0.56 7.72
CA ASP A 139 -3.05 0.70 8.19
C ASP A 139 -3.92 0.44 9.44
N PRO A 140 -3.52 0.93 10.63
CA PRO A 140 -4.28 0.74 11.87
C PRO A 140 -5.61 1.51 11.89
N LYS A 141 -5.76 2.58 11.11
CA LYS A 141 -6.98 3.40 11.04
C LYS A 141 -8.03 2.70 10.20
N LEU A 142 -7.68 2.30 8.98
CA LEU A 142 -8.60 1.62 8.06
C LEU A 142 -8.75 0.13 8.38
N ARG A 143 -7.80 -0.44 9.14
CA ARG A 143 -7.73 -1.84 9.53
C ARG A 143 -7.67 -2.77 8.31
N THR A 144 -6.76 -2.46 7.40
CA THR A 144 -6.52 -3.23 6.17
C THR A 144 -5.04 -3.27 5.82
N ALA A 145 -4.64 -4.30 5.08
CA ALA A 145 -3.35 -4.30 4.41
C ALA A 145 -3.37 -3.29 3.24
N ILE A 146 -2.23 -2.65 3.00
CA ILE A 146 -2.01 -1.72 1.88
C ILE A 146 -0.76 -2.16 1.11
N SER A 147 -0.76 -1.90 -0.19
CA SER A 147 0.39 -2.19 -1.05
C SER A 147 1.52 -1.17 -0.85
N ASP A 148 2.75 -1.49 -1.26
CA ASP A 148 3.87 -0.54 -1.19
C ASP A 148 3.60 0.74 -1.99
N LEU A 149 2.83 0.66 -3.09
CA LEU A 149 2.45 1.81 -3.92
C LEU A 149 1.42 2.73 -3.24
N GLU A 150 0.74 2.26 -2.19
CA GLU A 150 -0.22 3.04 -1.40
C GLU A 150 0.44 3.68 -0.18
N VAL A 151 1.72 3.39 0.08
CA VAL A 151 2.49 3.97 1.19
C VAL A 151 3.27 5.19 0.73
N GLU A 152 3.01 6.32 1.38
CA GLU A 152 3.79 7.54 1.19
C GLU A 152 4.87 7.65 2.28
N ASN A 153 6.14 7.66 1.87
CA ASN A 153 7.25 7.87 2.80
C ASN A 153 7.46 9.38 3.04
N ARG A 154 7.41 9.78 4.31
CA ARG A 154 7.67 11.17 4.73
C ARG A 154 8.80 11.22 5.73
N GLU A 155 9.71 12.17 5.54
CA GLU A 155 10.74 12.44 6.54
C GLU A 155 10.10 12.96 7.83
N SER A 156 10.53 12.38 8.95
CA SER A 156 10.09 12.81 10.28
C SER A 156 11.27 12.82 11.22
N LYS A 157 11.27 13.77 12.17
CA LYS A 157 12.27 13.79 13.23
C LYS A 157 11.97 12.64 14.20
N GLY A 158 12.97 11.80 14.42
CA GLY A 158 12.90 10.68 15.36
C GLY A 158 14.06 10.71 16.35
N SER A 159 14.12 9.67 17.19
CA SER A 159 15.22 9.45 18.12
C SER A 159 15.97 8.17 17.74
N MET A 160 17.30 8.17 17.93
CA MET A 160 18.14 7.00 17.75
C MET A 160 18.54 6.43 19.12
N TRP A 161 18.04 5.24 19.42
CA TRP A 161 18.28 4.56 20.69
C TRP A 161 19.45 3.60 20.55
N HIS A 162 20.31 3.54 21.56
CA HIS A 162 21.46 2.64 21.61
C HIS A 162 21.27 1.68 22.78
N ILE A 163 21.00 0.41 22.48
CA ILE A 163 20.61 -0.61 23.45
C ILE A 163 21.71 -1.66 23.55
N ARG A 164 22.08 -2.01 24.79
CA ARG A 164 23.09 -3.03 25.06
C ARG A 164 22.46 -4.42 25.10
N TYR A 165 23.02 -5.35 24.34
CA TYR A 165 22.70 -6.78 24.33
C TYR A 165 23.87 -7.57 24.91
N PRO A 166 23.75 -8.07 26.14
CA PRO A 166 24.73 -8.97 26.73
C PRO A 166 25.00 -10.18 25.84
N LEU A 167 26.27 -10.55 25.70
CA LEU A 167 26.71 -11.77 25.05
C LEU A 167 26.50 -12.96 26.01
N ALA A 168 26.05 -14.09 25.48
CA ALA A 168 25.92 -15.33 26.23
C ALA A 168 27.27 -16.06 26.37
N ASP A 169 27.32 -17.08 27.22
CA ASP A 169 28.42 -18.06 27.31
C ASP A 169 29.81 -17.46 27.53
N GLY A 170 29.88 -16.29 28.21
CA GLY A 170 31.14 -15.59 28.49
C GLY A 170 31.82 -15.03 27.24
N ALA A 171 31.13 -14.99 26.10
CA ALA A 171 31.67 -14.43 24.87
C ALA A 171 31.96 -12.93 25.04
N LYS A 172 33.08 -12.50 24.45
CA LYS A 172 33.52 -11.11 24.48
C LYS A 172 33.79 -10.62 23.07
N THR A 173 33.55 -9.33 22.86
CA THR A 173 33.97 -8.60 21.66
C THR A 173 35.50 -8.53 21.59
N ALA A 174 36.05 -8.15 20.42
CA ALA A 174 37.49 -7.99 20.23
C ALA A 174 38.13 -6.97 21.21
N ASP A 175 37.36 -5.98 21.65
CA ASP A 175 37.73 -4.99 22.67
C ASP A 175 37.42 -5.43 24.12
N GLY A 176 37.06 -6.69 24.33
CA GLY A 176 36.91 -7.31 25.65
C GLY A 176 35.59 -7.05 26.37
N LYS A 177 34.58 -6.48 25.70
CA LYS A 177 33.25 -6.22 26.27
C LYS A 177 32.38 -7.47 26.23
N ASP A 178 31.52 -7.62 27.22
CA ASP A 178 30.54 -8.71 27.35
C ASP A 178 29.16 -8.34 26.75
N TYR A 179 29.08 -7.31 25.91
CA TYR A 179 27.85 -6.87 25.26
C TYR A 179 28.08 -6.27 23.87
N LEU A 180 27.02 -6.26 23.06
CA LEU A 180 26.91 -5.53 21.80
C LEU A 180 25.99 -4.32 21.96
N VAL A 181 26.21 -3.28 21.16
CA VAL A 181 25.32 -2.11 21.10
C VAL A 181 24.56 -2.15 19.79
N VAL A 182 23.23 -2.28 19.88
CA VAL A 182 22.32 -2.20 18.74
C VAL A 182 21.71 -0.80 18.71
N ALA A 183 21.78 -0.15 17.56
CA ALA A 183 21.18 1.15 17.34
C ALA A 183 19.84 0.96 16.62
N THR A 184 18.73 1.48 17.18
CA THR A 184 17.37 1.36 16.61
C THR A 184 16.58 2.65 16.76
N THR A 185 15.69 2.94 15.80
CA THR A 185 14.69 4.01 15.92
C THR A 185 13.41 3.55 16.62
N ARG A 186 13.26 2.25 16.84
CA ARG A 186 12.05 1.61 17.38
C ARG A 186 12.39 0.71 18.58
N PRO A 187 12.61 1.28 19.77
CA PRO A 187 12.95 0.49 20.96
C PRO A 187 11.82 -0.45 21.37
N GLU A 188 10.57 -0.17 20.99
CA GLU A 188 9.42 -1.01 21.30
C GLU A 188 9.42 -2.35 20.55
N THR A 189 10.15 -2.46 19.42
CA THR A 189 10.24 -3.72 18.67
C THR A 189 11.23 -4.72 19.25
N LEU A 190 12.00 -4.32 20.27
CA LEU A 190 12.98 -5.14 21.00
C LEU A 190 12.42 -6.50 21.42
N LEU A 191 11.15 -6.53 21.85
CA LEU A 191 10.48 -7.74 22.32
C LEU A 191 10.15 -8.74 21.20
N GLY A 192 10.17 -8.28 19.95
CA GLY A 192 9.97 -9.09 18.75
C GLY A 192 11.27 -9.52 18.07
N ASP A 193 12.43 -9.24 18.67
CA ASP A 193 13.71 -9.62 18.10
C ASP A 193 13.85 -11.15 18.01
N THR A 194 14.50 -11.61 16.95
CA THR A 194 14.79 -13.02 16.71
C THR A 194 16.27 -13.29 16.48
N GLY A 195 17.07 -12.24 16.35
CA GLY A 195 18.50 -12.29 16.08
C GLY A 195 19.11 -10.90 16.03
N VAL A 196 20.43 -10.83 16.20
CA VAL A 196 21.21 -9.60 15.98
C VAL A 196 22.05 -9.79 14.73
N ALA A 197 21.96 -8.81 13.81
CA ALA A 197 22.67 -8.84 12.55
C ALA A 197 24.01 -8.10 12.65
N VAL A 198 25.10 -8.73 12.20
CA VAL A 198 26.44 -8.13 12.11
C VAL A 198 26.99 -8.28 10.69
N ASN A 199 27.82 -7.33 10.27
CA ASN A 199 28.53 -7.41 9.00
C ASN A 199 29.68 -8.44 9.10
N PRO A 200 29.78 -9.43 8.20
CA PRO A 200 30.84 -10.44 8.25
C PRO A 200 32.25 -9.90 8.00
N GLU A 201 32.38 -8.75 7.33
CA GLU A 201 33.66 -8.08 7.06
C GLU A 201 34.09 -7.15 8.20
N ASP A 202 33.22 -6.90 9.20
CA ASP A 202 33.56 -6.06 10.34
C ASP A 202 34.48 -6.82 11.32
N PRO A 203 35.76 -6.45 11.45
CA PRO A 203 36.72 -7.17 12.28
C PRO A 203 36.32 -7.15 13.76
N ARG A 204 35.47 -6.22 14.20
CA ARG A 204 35.02 -6.12 15.60
C ARG A 204 34.11 -7.27 16.02
N TYR A 205 33.39 -7.88 15.07
CA TYR A 205 32.31 -8.83 15.34
C TYR A 205 32.43 -10.17 14.61
N LYS A 206 33.46 -10.34 13.77
CA LYS A 206 33.69 -11.57 12.99
C LYS A 206 33.70 -12.84 13.86
N ASP A 207 34.35 -12.79 15.02
CA ASP A 207 34.45 -13.92 15.96
C ASP A 207 33.19 -14.13 16.82
N LEU A 208 32.16 -13.29 16.63
CA LEU A 208 30.87 -13.37 17.32
C LEU A 208 29.76 -13.96 16.44
N ILE A 209 30.01 -14.14 15.14
CA ILE A 209 29.03 -14.73 14.22
C ILE A 209 28.69 -16.15 14.68
N GLY A 210 27.41 -16.43 14.83
CA GLY A 210 26.90 -17.71 15.32
C GLY A 210 26.85 -17.86 16.84
N LYS A 211 27.44 -16.93 17.61
CA LYS A 211 27.28 -16.88 19.08
C LYS A 211 25.91 -16.33 19.47
N PHE A 212 25.60 -16.36 20.76
CA PHE A 212 24.30 -15.94 21.27
C PHE A 212 24.37 -14.64 22.09
N VAL A 213 23.28 -13.90 22.07
CA VAL A 213 23.02 -12.74 22.93
C VAL A 213 21.81 -13.01 23.81
N VAL A 214 21.79 -12.41 24.99
CA VAL A 214 20.70 -12.56 25.96
C VAL A 214 19.91 -11.25 26.04
N LEU A 215 18.62 -11.31 25.76
CA LEU A 215 17.70 -10.24 26.07
C LEU A 215 17.22 -10.39 27.51
N ARG A 216 17.87 -9.66 28.44
CA ARG A 216 17.62 -9.77 29.89
C ARG A 216 16.16 -9.59 30.31
N TRP A 217 15.38 -8.84 29.53
CA TRP A 217 13.98 -8.54 29.83
C TRP A 217 13.01 -9.70 29.53
N LEU A 218 13.38 -10.61 28.63
CA LEU A 218 12.55 -11.76 28.24
C LEU A 218 13.20 -13.11 28.58
N THR A 219 14.41 -13.12 29.16
CA THR A 219 15.24 -14.33 29.32
C THR A 219 15.44 -15.08 28.00
N ALA A 220 15.28 -14.37 26.88
CA ALA A 220 15.36 -14.93 25.54
C ALA A 220 16.82 -14.91 25.07
N VAL A 221 17.22 -15.99 24.40
CA VAL A 221 18.57 -16.17 23.85
C VAL A 221 18.46 -16.19 22.33
N PHE A 222 19.13 -15.23 21.68
CA PHE A 222 19.07 -15.06 20.23
C PHE A 222 20.43 -15.26 19.59
N ARG A 223 20.44 -15.77 18.36
CA ARG A 223 21.67 -15.99 17.61
C ARG A 223 22.13 -14.72 16.91
N LEU A 224 23.45 -14.54 16.83
CA LEU A 224 24.11 -13.54 15.98
C LEU A 224 24.24 -14.08 14.56
N TRP A 225 23.69 -13.36 13.59
CA TRP A 225 23.69 -13.72 12.18
C TRP A 225 24.58 -12.78 11.38
N ALA A 226 25.32 -13.35 10.43
CA ALA A 226 26.00 -12.55 9.42
C ALA A 226 25.00 -12.09 8.36
N THR A 227 25.06 -10.82 7.98
CA THR A 227 24.32 -10.32 6.82
C THR A 227 25.14 -9.33 5.99
N ASN A 228 24.96 -9.39 4.67
CA ASN A 228 25.55 -8.46 3.70
C ASN A 228 24.61 -7.31 3.35
N THR A 229 23.37 -7.30 3.88
CA THR A 229 22.50 -6.11 3.77
C THR A 229 23.13 -4.94 4.52
N PRO A 230 22.97 -3.70 4.02
CA PRO A 230 23.79 -2.58 4.44
C PRO A 230 23.66 -2.35 5.95
N THR A 231 24.66 -2.79 6.70
CA THR A 231 24.96 -2.21 7.99
C THR A 231 25.29 -0.75 7.73
N TRP A 232 24.53 0.17 8.31
CA TRP A 232 24.74 1.60 8.23
C TRP A 232 26.24 1.92 8.22
N LYS A 233 26.76 2.33 7.06
CA LYS A 233 28.02 3.07 7.02
C LYS A 233 27.71 4.33 7.84
N LYS A 234 28.43 4.52 8.95
CA LYS A 234 28.37 5.76 9.74
C LYS A 234 28.24 6.93 8.78
N ALA A 235 27.14 7.69 8.87
CA ALA A 235 27.16 9.03 8.31
C ALA A 235 28.38 9.74 8.92
N PRO A 236 29.23 10.41 8.12
CA PRO A 236 30.33 11.17 8.67
C PRO A 236 29.75 12.14 9.71
N ALA A 237 30.38 12.19 10.89
CA ALA A 237 30.03 13.17 11.90
C ALA A 237 30.11 14.56 11.26
N ALA A 238 29.04 15.34 11.42
CA ALA A 238 29.03 16.77 11.09
C ALA A 238 30.02 17.52 12.00
#